data_AF-A0A4U1J8E9-F1
#
_entry.id   AF-A0A4U1J8E9-F1
#
_cell.length_a   1.000
_cell.length_b   1.000
_cell.length_c   1.000
_cell.angle_alpha   90.00
_cell.angle_beta   90.00
_cell.angle_gamma   90.00
#
_symmetry.space_group_name_H-M   'P 1'
#
loop_
_entity.id
_entity.type
_entity.pdbx_description
1 polymer ?
#
loop_
_entity_poly.entity_id
_entity_poly.type
_entity_poly.pdbx_seq_one_letter_code
_entity_poly.pdbx_strand_id
1 'polypeptide(L)'
;MKSALTNQPPPRRAALLRALFAALALAFVLFAPTDARAAGTVTLATREPEEVNGKWKLNFTINYGAKPDISYIPMIFSFTPVVLYERSLTDQSPERPLLTRLPLKGQPSINESMDVGFSDASGKVFNITKFDFVIRRDKGFEAGEYDLKITRQTDGAQMGQTIKLILKGDNPIVDRRAMVFAGEKKKKPEEKKDDASAEKKDGEGEPAAGGETPAEPAATGETPTEAPPAEPPKQGGCGCRVAGVPAPSSGASLAALLLGAAFVLRRRTARG
;
A
#
# COMPACT_ATOMS: atom_id res chain seq x y z
N MET A 1 34.15 -45.83 64.00
CA MET A 1 33.15 -46.21 62.98
C MET A 1 33.08 -45.10 61.94
N LYS A 2 33.23 -45.39 60.64
CA LYS A 2 33.11 -44.39 59.56
C LYS A 2 31.93 -44.77 58.68
N SER A 3 30.86 -43.99 58.69
CA SER A 3 29.70 -44.20 57.82
C SER A 3 30.01 -43.73 56.41
N ALA A 4 29.99 -44.64 55.43
CA ALA A 4 30.17 -44.31 54.02
C ALA A 4 28.85 -43.79 53.44
N LEU A 5 28.76 -42.48 53.18
CA LEU A 5 27.66 -41.89 52.43
C LEU A 5 27.83 -42.22 50.93
N THR A 6 27.01 -43.15 50.45
CA THR A 6 26.98 -43.58 49.04
C THR A 6 26.40 -42.50 48.15
N ASN A 7 27.29 -41.75 47.50
CA ASN A 7 26.95 -40.67 46.58
C ASN A 7 26.47 -41.23 45.22
N GLN A 8 25.27 -41.80 45.20
CA GLN A 8 24.72 -42.45 44.00
C GLN A 8 24.29 -41.39 42.96
N PRO A 9 24.80 -41.43 41.71
CA PRO A 9 24.43 -40.44 40.70
C PRO A 9 22.94 -40.56 40.35
N PRO A 10 22.23 -39.44 40.12
CA PRO A 10 20.81 -39.47 39.84
C PRO A 10 20.53 -40.29 38.57
N PRO A 11 19.44 -41.09 38.55
CA PRO A 11 19.15 -41.98 37.42
C PRO A 11 19.00 -41.18 36.13
N ARG A 12 19.68 -41.62 35.05
CA ARG A 12 19.75 -40.91 33.75
C ARG A 12 18.37 -40.49 33.20
N ARG A 13 17.32 -41.28 33.49
CA ARG A 13 15.92 -40.97 33.14
C ARG A 13 15.42 -39.64 33.75
N ALA A 14 15.81 -39.30 34.97
CA ALA A 14 15.43 -38.04 35.62
C ALA A 14 16.16 -36.82 35.04
N ALA A 15 17.35 -37.00 34.46
CA ALA A 15 18.05 -35.93 33.73
C ALA A 15 17.39 -35.68 32.36
N LEU A 16 17.07 -36.75 31.62
CA LEU A 16 16.39 -36.65 30.32
C LEU A 16 15.00 -36.01 30.44
N LEU A 17 14.19 -36.39 31.43
CA LEU A 17 12.89 -35.77 31.67
C LEU A 17 13.01 -34.27 31.97
N ARG A 18 14.01 -33.85 32.77
CA ARG A 18 14.25 -32.42 33.05
C ARG A 18 14.69 -31.65 31.80
N ALA A 19 15.53 -32.25 30.95
CA ALA A 19 15.91 -31.65 29.68
C ALA A 19 14.70 -31.51 28.73
N LEU A 20 13.82 -32.52 28.67
CA LEU A 20 12.59 -32.49 27.88
C LEU A 20 11.63 -31.38 28.36
N PHE A 21 11.38 -31.28 29.67
CA PHE A 21 10.54 -30.22 30.23
C PHE A 21 11.14 -28.82 30.07
N ALA A 22 12.47 -28.67 30.16
CA ALA A 22 13.14 -27.40 29.88
C ALA A 22 13.03 -27.01 28.40
N ALA A 23 13.17 -27.96 27.47
CA ALA A 23 12.97 -27.73 26.04
C ALA A 23 11.51 -27.38 25.70
N LEU A 24 10.53 -28.07 26.31
CA LEU A 24 9.11 -27.75 26.18
C LEU A 24 8.75 -26.36 26.74
N ALA A 25 9.31 -25.98 27.89
CA ALA A 25 9.11 -24.65 28.47
C ALA A 25 9.73 -23.56 27.58
N LEU A 26 10.94 -23.78 27.04
CA LEU A 26 11.58 -22.86 26.11
C LEU A 26 10.80 -22.73 24.79
N ALA A 27 10.30 -23.85 24.25
CA ALA A 27 9.42 -23.84 23.09
C ALA A 27 8.12 -23.07 23.38
N PHE A 28 7.51 -23.27 24.55
CA PHE A 28 6.29 -22.55 24.92
C PHE A 28 6.54 -21.03 25.07
N VAL A 29 7.71 -20.59 25.51
CA VAL A 29 8.07 -19.16 25.57
C VAL A 29 8.37 -18.59 24.17
N LEU A 30 9.02 -19.35 23.29
CA LEU A 30 9.37 -18.89 21.93
C LEU A 30 8.19 -18.95 20.94
N PHE A 31 7.21 -19.83 21.17
CA PHE A 31 6.02 -20.01 20.33
C PHE A 31 4.71 -19.60 21.04
N ALA A 32 4.79 -18.93 22.19
CA ALA A 32 3.62 -18.25 22.75
C ALA A 32 3.14 -17.20 21.74
N PRO A 33 1.86 -17.23 21.31
CA PRO A 33 1.33 -16.19 20.45
C PRO A 33 1.39 -14.86 21.19
N THR A 34 2.17 -13.91 20.66
CA THR A 34 2.14 -12.53 21.11
C THR A 34 0.84 -11.90 20.62
N ASP A 35 -0.14 -11.79 21.51
CA ASP A 35 -1.38 -11.08 21.21
C ASP A 35 -1.03 -9.68 20.69
N ALA A 36 -1.39 -9.41 19.43
CA ALA A 36 -1.31 -8.08 18.85
C ALA A 36 -2.31 -7.18 19.57
N ARG A 37 -1.85 -6.53 20.65
CA ARG A 37 -2.66 -5.63 21.48
C ARG A 37 -3.06 -4.41 20.66
N ALA A 38 -4.20 -4.51 20.00
CA ALA A 38 -4.88 -3.38 19.42
C ALA A 38 -5.22 -2.38 20.53
N ALA A 39 -4.80 -1.12 20.35
CA ALA A 39 -5.14 -0.06 21.28
C ALA A 39 -6.57 0.42 20.98
N GLY A 40 -7.44 0.38 21.99
CA GLY A 40 -8.82 0.83 21.84
C GLY A 40 -9.65 0.06 20.81
N THR A 41 -10.77 0.64 20.39
CA THR A 41 -11.66 0.08 19.36
C THR A 41 -12.09 1.17 18.38
N VAL A 42 -12.27 0.78 17.11
CA VAL A 42 -12.81 1.67 16.07
C VAL A 42 -14.04 1.02 15.48
N THR A 43 -15.12 1.79 15.36
CA THR A 43 -16.34 1.40 14.66
C THR A 43 -16.63 2.39 13.55
N LEU A 44 -17.05 1.87 12.40
CA LEU A 44 -17.43 2.66 11.22
C LEU A 44 -18.96 2.59 11.09
N ALA A 45 -19.62 3.74 10.98
CA ALA A 45 -21.09 3.81 10.93
C ALA A 45 -21.68 3.12 9.70
N THR A 46 -21.01 3.26 8.54
CA THR A 46 -21.44 2.70 7.26
C THR A 46 -20.25 2.08 6.55
N ARG A 47 -20.25 0.75 6.36
CA ARG A 47 -19.19 0.02 5.63
C ARG A 47 -19.28 0.16 4.11
N GLU A 48 -20.42 0.61 3.62
CA GLU A 48 -20.75 0.80 2.21
C GLU A 48 -21.17 2.26 1.93
N PRO A 49 -20.25 3.24 2.07
CA PRO A 49 -20.56 4.63 1.74
C PRO A 49 -20.83 4.78 0.22
N GLU A 50 -21.78 5.65 -0.11
CA GLU A 50 -22.11 6.02 -1.50
C GLU A 50 -21.29 7.24 -1.95
N GLU A 51 -20.89 7.25 -3.22
CA GLU A 51 -20.16 8.36 -3.84
C GLU A 51 -21.10 9.56 -4.06
N VAL A 52 -20.75 10.71 -3.48
CA VAL A 52 -21.45 11.98 -3.71
C VAL A 52 -20.43 12.98 -4.27
N ASN A 53 -20.58 13.33 -5.55
CA ASN A 53 -19.72 14.28 -6.26
C ASN A 53 -18.21 13.95 -6.17
N GLY A 54 -17.83 12.69 -6.39
CA GLY A 54 -16.43 12.24 -6.37
C GLY A 54 -15.84 12.04 -4.96
N LYS A 55 -16.68 11.96 -3.93
CA LYS A 55 -16.29 11.92 -2.51
C LYS A 55 -17.11 10.86 -1.76
N TRP A 56 -16.49 10.21 -0.79
CA TRP A 56 -17.17 9.31 0.15
C TRP A 56 -16.99 9.82 1.57
N LYS A 57 -18.08 9.93 2.32
CA LYS A 57 -18.05 10.33 3.73
C LYS A 57 -17.99 9.08 4.63
N LEU A 58 -16.93 8.99 5.42
CA LEU A 58 -16.68 7.95 6.40
C LEU A 58 -16.89 8.54 7.80
N ASN A 59 -17.89 8.05 8.53
CA ASN A 59 -18.16 8.52 9.90
C ASN A 59 -17.70 7.43 10.89
N PHE A 60 -16.66 7.72 11.66
CA PHE A 60 -16.06 6.81 12.63
C PHE A 60 -16.48 7.15 14.05
N THR A 61 -16.58 6.14 14.91
CA THR A 61 -16.55 6.31 16.36
C THR A 61 -15.32 5.57 16.88
N ILE A 62 -14.36 6.34 17.42
CA ILE A 62 -13.05 5.85 17.88
C ILE A 62 -13.04 5.92 19.40
N ASN A 63 -12.82 4.78 20.04
CA ASN A 63 -12.61 4.65 21.48
C ASN A 63 -11.12 4.37 21.72
N TYR A 64 -10.42 5.27 22.41
CA TYR A 64 -9.00 5.14 22.74
C TYR A 64 -8.72 4.06 23.81
N GLY A 65 -9.76 3.57 24.50
CA GLY A 65 -9.67 2.58 25.59
C GLY A 65 -9.35 3.20 26.95
N ALA A 66 -8.57 4.28 26.98
CA ALA A 66 -8.30 5.11 28.15
C ALA A 66 -8.60 6.59 27.84
N LYS A 67 -8.45 7.49 28.81
CA LYS A 67 -8.38 8.93 28.53
C LYS A 67 -6.99 9.22 27.93
N PRO A 68 -6.87 9.81 26.73
CA PRO A 68 -5.58 10.21 26.18
C PRO A 68 -5.00 11.42 26.92
N ASP A 69 -3.67 11.52 26.93
CA ASP A 69 -2.93 12.63 27.57
C ASP A 69 -2.97 13.94 26.76
N ILE A 70 -3.23 13.82 25.45
CA ILE A 70 -3.29 14.94 24.50
C ILE A 70 -4.67 15.01 23.83
N SER A 71 -5.14 16.23 23.55
CA SER A 71 -6.46 16.49 22.97
C SER A 71 -6.60 16.07 21.50
N TYR A 72 -5.50 16.04 20.74
CA TYR A 72 -5.46 15.66 19.33
C TYR A 72 -4.40 14.60 19.14
N ILE A 73 -4.75 13.50 18.46
CA ILE A 73 -3.86 12.34 18.29
C ILE A 73 -3.66 12.12 16.79
N PRO A 74 -2.42 12.22 16.27
CA PRO A 74 -2.14 11.93 14.87
C PRO A 74 -2.32 10.43 14.60
N MET A 75 -3.24 10.10 13.71
CA MET A 75 -3.54 8.74 13.26
C MET A 75 -3.36 8.61 11.76
N ILE A 76 -2.76 7.51 11.33
CA ILE A 76 -2.58 7.14 9.93
C ILE A 76 -3.68 6.14 9.56
N PHE A 77 -4.47 6.50 8.56
CA PHE A 77 -5.49 5.66 7.94
C PHE A 77 -4.88 5.04 6.69
N SER A 78 -4.51 3.76 6.76
CA SER A 78 -3.95 2.98 5.67
C SER A 78 -5.05 2.21 4.95
N PHE A 79 -5.31 2.57 3.69
CA PHE A 79 -6.29 1.93 2.82
C PHE A 79 -5.58 1.03 1.80
N THR A 80 -5.68 -0.28 1.95
CA THR A 80 -5.14 -1.24 0.97
C THR A 80 -6.25 -1.69 0.03
N PRO A 81 -6.18 -1.43 -1.29
CA PRO A 81 -7.21 -1.90 -2.23
C PRO A 81 -7.11 -3.41 -2.43
N VAL A 82 -8.25 -4.10 -2.27
CA VAL A 82 -8.39 -5.57 -2.33
C VAL A 82 -9.17 -6.00 -3.57
N VAL A 83 -10.20 -5.25 -3.98
CA VAL A 83 -10.99 -5.52 -5.18
C VAL A 83 -11.31 -4.21 -5.89
N LEU A 84 -11.03 -4.12 -7.18
CA LEU A 84 -11.48 -3.00 -8.01
C LEU A 84 -12.82 -3.33 -8.67
N TYR A 85 -13.76 -2.38 -8.67
CA TYR A 85 -15.01 -2.50 -9.42
C TYR A 85 -14.83 -1.81 -10.78
N GLU A 86 -14.36 -2.57 -11.77
CA GLU A 86 -14.15 -2.06 -13.12
C GLU A 86 -15.48 -2.00 -13.88
N ARG A 87 -15.68 -0.93 -14.66
CA ARG A 87 -16.76 -0.81 -15.63
C ARG A 87 -16.15 -0.92 -17.02
N SER A 88 -16.36 -2.03 -17.72
CA SER A 88 -15.79 -2.21 -19.06
C SER A 88 -16.83 -2.32 -20.16
N LEU A 89 -16.52 -1.66 -21.29
CA LEU A 89 -17.23 -1.86 -22.54
C LEU A 89 -16.63 -3.10 -23.23
N THR A 90 -17.49 -4.03 -23.64
CA THR A 90 -17.07 -5.28 -24.31
C THR A 90 -17.78 -5.41 -25.66
N ASP A 91 -17.25 -6.25 -26.55
CA ASP A 91 -17.83 -6.49 -27.88
C ASP A 91 -19.26 -7.07 -27.80
N GLN A 92 -19.55 -7.82 -26.73
CA GLN A 92 -20.89 -8.37 -26.45
C GLN A 92 -21.88 -7.35 -25.88
N SER A 93 -21.40 -6.20 -25.37
CA SER A 93 -22.23 -5.15 -24.79
C SER A 93 -21.63 -3.76 -25.08
N PRO A 94 -21.70 -3.29 -26.35
CA PRO A 94 -21.12 -2.03 -26.76
C PRO A 94 -21.86 -0.80 -26.21
N GLU A 95 -23.10 -0.96 -25.73
CA GLU A 95 -23.93 0.14 -25.21
C GLU A 95 -23.96 0.23 -23.68
N ARG A 96 -23.69 -0.87 -22.96
CA ARG A 96 -23.82 -0.93 -21.50
C ARG A 96 -22.51 -1.46 -20.89
N PRO A 97 -21.82 -0.67 -20.04
CA PRO A 97 -20.61 -1.15 -19.40
C PRO A 97 -20.93 -2.25 -18.39
N LEU A 98 -20.20 -3.36 -18.47
CA LEU A 98 -20.31 -4.48 -17.54
C LEU A 98 -19.52 -4.17 -16.27
N LEU A 99 -20.15 -4.30 -15.10
CA LEU A 99 -19.45 -4.16 -13.82
C LEU A 99 -18.76 -5.49 -13.46
N THR A 100 -17.43 -5.48 -13.46
CA THR A 100 -16.58 -6.64 -13.20
C THR A 100 -15.77 -6.42 -11.92
N ARG A 101 -15.75 -7.40 -11.02
CA ARG A 101 -14.94 -7.35 -9.78
C ARG A 101 -13.57 -7.95 -10.03
N LEU A 102 -12.52 -7.14 -10.03
CA LEU A 102 -11.14 -7.59 -10.22
C LEU A 102 -10.43 -7.68 -8.86
N PRO A 103 -10.13 -8.89 -8.34
CA PRO A 103 -9.36 -9.02 -7.11
C PRO A 103 -7.91 -8.61 -7.34
N LEU A 104 -7.42 -7.68 -6.53
CA LEU A 104 -6.06 -7.16 -6.58
C LEU A 104 -5.18 -7.85 -5.54
N LYS A 105 -3.88 -7.93 -5.81
CA LYS A 105 -2.87 -8.50 -4.91
C LYS A 105 -1.61 -7.63 -4.91
N GLY A 106 -0.99 -7.47 -3.74
CA GLY A 106 0.29 -6.75 -3.62
C GLY A 106 0.22 -5.24 -3.90
N GLN A 107 -0.97 -4.64 -3.85
CA GLN A 107 -1.14 -3.21 -4.07
C GLN A 107 -0.56 -2.38 -2.91
N PRO A 108 -0.03 -1.18 -3.18
CA PRO A 108 0.40 -0.26 -2.13
C PRO A 108 -0.82 0.23 -1.32
N SER A 109 -0.59 0.52 -0.03
CA SER A 109 -1.60 1.19 0.80
C SER A 109 -1.56 2.70 0.57
N ILE A 110 -2.73 3.29 0.37
CA ILE A 110 -2.91 4.74 0.37
C ILE A 110 -2.98 5.19 1.83
N ASN A 111 -2.01 5.99 2.27
CA ASN A 111 -1.88 6.40 3.67
C ASN A 111 -2.29 7.86 3.86
N GLU A 112 -3.30 8.09 4.68
CA GLU A 112 -3.82 9.41 5.03
C GLU A 112 -3.55 9.68 6.51
N SER A 113 -2.65 10.61 6.84
CA SER A 113 -2.43 11.04 8.23
C SER A 113 -3.39 12.17 8.59
N MET A 114 -4.13 12.01 9.69
CA MET A 114 -5.15 12.93 10.18
C MET A 114 -5.08 13.05 11.71
N ASP A 115 -5.25 14.26 12.22
CA ASP A 115 -5.35 14.52 13.66
C ASP A 115 -6.77 14.25 14.17
N VAL A 116 -6.92 13.22 14.99
CA VAL A 116 -8.21 12.85 15.59
C VAL A 116 -8.36 13.57 16.93
N GLY A 117 -9.33 14.48 17.01
CA GLY A 117 -9.66 15.22 18.23
C GLY A 117 -10.49 14.40 19.23
N PHE A 118 -10.02 14.33 20.47
CA PHE A 118 -10.68 13.71 21.63
C PHE A 118 -11.20 14.73 22.65
N SER A 119 -10.97 16.04 22.45
CA SER A 119 -11.52 17.11 23.29
C SER A 119 -12.79 17.73 22.72
N ASP A 120 -13.69 18.17 23.59
CA ASP A 120 -14.73 19.14 23.22
C ASP A 120 -14.20 20.59 23.16
N ALA A 121 -15.07 21.53 22.81
CA ALA A 121 -14.76 22.97 22.77
C ALA A 121 -14.43 23.59 24.15
N SER A 122 -14.67 22.88 25.26
CA SER A 122 -14.24 23.27 26.62
C SER A 122 -12.84 22.76 26.97
N GLY A 123 -12.19 22.02 26.08
CA GLY A 123 -10.90 21.36 26.31
C GLY A 123 -11.01 20.08 27.15
N LYS A 124 -12.22 19.60 27.45
CA LYS A 124 -12.41 18.36 28.19
C LYS A 124 -12.13 17.17 27.28
N VAL A 125 -11.08 16.41 27.61
CA VAL A 125 -10.67 15.22 26.86
C VAL A 125 -11.49 14.00 27.27
N PHE A 126 -12.08 13.33 26.27
CA PHE A 126 -12.85 12.09 26.39
C PHE A 126 -12.06 10.88 25.88
N ASN A 127 -12.47 9.68 26.28
CA ASN A 127 -11.94 8.42 25.75
C ASN A 127 -12.55 8.03 24.40
N ILE A 128 -13.73 8.53 24.07
CA ILE A 128 -14.47 8.23 22.83
C ILE A 128 -14.70 9.54 22.07
N THR A 129 -14.47 9.49 20.75
CA THR A 129 -14.76 10.59 19.84
C THR A 129 -15.49 10.12 18.59
N LYS A 130 -16.24 11.03 17.96
CA LYS A 130 -16.84 10.84 16.63
C LYS A 130 -16.01 11.65 15.63
N PHE A 131 -15.53 10.98 14.58
CA PHE A 131 -14.61 11.56 13.61
C PHE A 131 -15.16 11.33 12.20
N ASP A 132 -15.40 12.44 11.49
CA ASP A 132 -15.88 12.42 10.12
C ASP A 132 -14.70 12.66 9.17
N PHE A 133 -14.48 11.73 8.25
CA PHE A 133 -13.43 11.77 7.24
C PHE A 133 -14.02 11.73 5.84
N VAL A 134 -13.43 12.46 4.90
CA VAL A 134 -13.90 12.50 3.50
C VAL A 134 -12.75 12.11 2.59
N ILE A 135 -12.81 10.89 2.07
CA ILE A 135 -11.95 10.46 0.96
C ILE A 135 -12.52 10.95 -0.37
N ARG A 136 -11.66 11.06 -1.36
CA ARG A 136 -11.96 11.71 -2.64
C ARG A 136 -11.21 11.03 -3.78
N ARG A 137 -11.82 11.01 -4.97
CA ARG A 137 -11.26 10.39 -6.17
C ARG A 137 -9.96 11.06 -6.65
N ASP A 138 -9.77 12.36 -6.39
CA ASP A 138 -8.55 13.11 -6.71
C ASP A 138 -7.29 12.60 -5.97
N LYS A 139 -7.46 11.87 -4.86
CA LYS A 139 -6.38 11.24 -4.10
C LYS A 139 -6.05 9.80 -4.52
N GLY A 140 -6.60 9.32 -5.66
CA GLY A 140 -6.38 7.96 -6.14
C GLY A 140 -7.28 6.89 -5.51
N PHE A 141 -8.40 7.30 -4.90
CA PHE A 141 -9.45 6.37 -4.47
C PHE A 141 -10.42 6.06 -5.62
N GLU A 142 -10.79 4.80 -5.76
CA GLU A 142 -11.71 4.30 -6.78
C GLU A 142 -12.83 3.47 -6.13
N ALA A 143 -13.92 3.20 -6.85
CA ALA A 143 -14.97 2.32 -6.36
C ALA A 143 -14.45 0.87 -6.27
N GLY A 144 -14.66 0.21 -5.13
CA GLY A 144 -14.04 -1.09 -4.84
C GLY A 144 -14.01 -1.43 -3.36
N GLU A 145 -13.36 -2.55 -3.04
CA GLU A 145 -13.20 -3.08 -1.68
C GLU A 145 -11.78 -2.78 -1.16
N TYR A 146 -11.70 -2.24 0.05
CA TYR A 146 -10.47 -1.82 0.72
C TYR A 146 -10.38 -2.42 2.12
N ASP A 147 -9.19 -2.86 2.52
CA ASP A 147 -8.85 -3.15 3.91
C ASP A 147 -8.30 -1.87 4.56
N LEU A 148 -9.06 -1.29 5.48
CA LEU A 148 -8.67 -0.12 6.28
C LEU A 148 -7.99 -0.57 7.57
N LYS A 149 -6.71 -0.22 7.71
CA LYS A 149 -5.95 -0.32 8.96
C LYS A 149 -5.68 1.08 9.50
N ILE A 150 -5.94 1.29 10.80
CA ILE A 150 -5.67 2.56 11.47
C ILE A 150 -4.51 2.34 12.44
N THR A 151 -3.46 3.16 12.36
CA THR A 151 -2.33 3.15 13.28
C THR A 151 -2.11 4.53 13.89
N ARG A 152 -1.60 4.59 15.11
CA ARG A 152 -1.20 5.85 15.73
C ARG A 152 0.20 6.24 15.26
N GLN A 153 0.41 7.50 14.90
CA GLN A 153 1.69 7.97 14.34
C GLN A 153 2.83 8.01 15.38
N THR A 154 2.51 8.12 16.67
CA THR A 154 3.51 8.29 17.75
C THR A 154 4.21 7.00 18.17
N ASP A 155 3.52 5.86 18.12
CA ASP A 155 4.02 4.56 18.61
C ASP A 155 3.83 3.40 17.60
N GLY A 156 3.17 3.66 16.46
CA GLY A 156 2.85 2.64 15.47
C GLY A 156 1.77 1.64 15.89
N ALA A 157 1.14 1.82 17.05
CA ALA A 157 0.13 0.90 17.57
C ALA A 157 -1.11 0.88 16.67
N GLN A 158 -1.59 -0.32 16.34
CA GLN A 158 -2.84 -0.47 15.58
C GLN A 158 -4.04 -0.14 16.47
N MET A 159 -4.92 0.72 15.98
CA MET A 159 -6.17 1.10 16.64
C MET A 159 -7.30 0.16 16.19
N GLY A 160 -7.80 -0.68 17.10
CA GLY A 160 -8.83 -1.66 16.80
C GLY A 160 -8.45 -2.73 15.75
N GLN A 161 -9.45 -3.30 15.09
CA GLN A 161 -9.30 -4.33 14.05
C GLN A 161 -9.25 -3.70 12.65
N THR A 162 -8.68 -4.42 11.68
CA THR A 162 -8.75 -4.04 10.25
C THR A 162 -10.21 -4.08 9.79
N ILE A 163 -10.70 -2.99 9.19
CA ILE A 163 -12.09 -2.82 8.76
C ILE A 163 -12.18 -3.03 7.25
N LYS A 164 -13.06 -3.92 6.80
CA LYS A 164 -13.42 -4.03 5.38
C LYS A 164 -14.38 -2.91 5.00
N LEU A 165 -13.99 -2.13 4.00
CA LEU A 165 -14.69 -0.97 3.47
C LEU A 165 -15.02 -1.21 1.99
N ILE A 166 -16.24 -0.89 1.56
CA ILE A 166 -16.69 -1.05 0.18
C ILE A 166 -17.14 0.31 -0.34
N LEU A 167 -16.34 0.94 -1.19
CA LEU A 167 -16.66 2.23 -1.79
C LEU A 167 -17.61 2.01 -2.97
N LYS A 168 -18.89 2.38 -2.79
CA LYS A 168 -19.87 2.36 -3.88
C LYS A 168 -19.73 3.61 -4.71
N GLY A 169 -19.53 3.45 -6.01
CA GLY A 169 -19.34 4.56 -6.93
C GLY A 169 -19.19 4.05 -8.36
N ASP A 170 -19.18 4.98 -9.31
CA ASP A 170 -19.06 4.68 -10.73
C ASP A 170 -17.63 4.98 -11.19
N ASN A 171 -16.84 3.93 -11.45
CA ASN A 171 -15.51 4.09 -12.01
C ASN A 171 -15.55 4.52 -13.49
N PRO A 172 -14.46 5.14 -14.01
CA PRO A 172 -14.36 5.46 -15.43
C PRO A 172 -14.52 4.19 -16.28
N ILE A 173 -15.16 4.35 -17.44
CA ILE A 173 -15.41 3.23 -18.35
C ILE A 173 -14.12 2.89 -19.10
N VAL A 174 -13.68 1.64 -18.97
CA VAL A 174 -12.52 1.10 -19.71
C VAL A 174 -13.02 0.42 -20.98
N ASP A 175 -12.60 0.88 -22.15
CA ASP A 175 -12.89 0.16 -23.40
C ASP A 175 -12.00 -1.07 -23.52
N ARG A 176 -12.61 -2.26 -23.51
CA ARG A 176 -11.94 -3.55 -23.74
C ARG A 176 -12.37 -4.21 -25.04
N ARG A 177 -13.04 -3.48 -25.95
CA ARG A 177 -13.35 -3.98 -27.29
C ARG A 177 -12.06 -4.33 -28.03
N ALA A 178 -12.12 -5.36 -28.87
CA ALA A 178 -10.96 -5.79 -29.65
C ALA A 178 -10.58 -4.68 -30.63
N MET A 179 -9.37 -4.14 -30.49
CA MET A 179 -8.76 -3.32 -31.54
C MET A 179 -8.43 -4.23 -32.71
N VAL A 180 -9.37 -4.40 -33.63
CA VAL A 180 -9.15 -5.12 -34.87
C VAL A 180 -8.23 -4.26 -35.73
N PHE A 181 -6.92 -4.53 -35.63
CA PHE A 181 -5.92 -4.06 -36.57
C PHE A 181 -6.17 -4.74 -37.93
N ALA A 182 -7.19 -4.25 -38.64
CA ALA A 182 -7.34 -4.42 -40.06
C ALA A 182 -6.21 -3.64 -40.74
N GLY A 183 -4.99 -4.15 -40.64
CA GLY A 183 -3.85 -3.63 -41.38
C GLY A 183 -4.24 -3.61 -42.85
N GLU A 184 -4.22 -2.42 -43.44
CA GLU A 184 -4.55 -2.25 -44.85
C GLU A 184 -3.70 -3.22 -45.66
N LYS A 185 -4.35 -4.25 -46.23
CA LYS A 185 -3.68 -5.12 -47.19
C LYS A 185 -3.27 -4.24 -48.35
N LYS A 186 -1.99 -3.82 -48.37
CA LYS A 186 -1.35 -3.19 -49.53
C LYS A 186 -1.78 -3.99 -50.75
N LYS A 187 -2.63 -3.39 -51.59
CA LYS A 187 -2.95 -3.95 -52.89
C LYS A 187 -1.62 -4.15 -53.60
N LYS A 188 -1.39 -5.36 -54.11
CA LYS A 188 -0.25 -5.60 -54.99
C LYS A 188 -0.37 -4.61 -56.17
N PRO A 189 0.68 -3.84 -56.50
CA PRO A 189 0.70 -3.11 -57.75
C PRO A 189 0.92 -4.12 -58.89
N GLU A 190 -0.02 -4.18 -59.84
CA GLU A 190 0.22 -4.75 -61.17
C GLU A 190 0.54 -3.58 -62.11
N GLU A 191 1.68 -3.63 -62.79
CA GLU A 191 2.09 -2.60 -63.73
C GLU A 191 1.66 -2.89 -65.17
N LYS A 192 1.04 -1.88 -65.78
CA LYS A 192 1.18 -1.42 -67.19
C LYS A 192 0.90 -2.39 -68.35
N LYS A 193 -0.01 -1.95 -69.23
CA LYS A 193 0.44 -1.33 -70.51
C LYS A 193 -0.63 -0.41 -71.14
N ASP A 194 -0.13 0.57 -71.87
CA ASP A 194 -0.83 1.68 -72.54
C ASP A 194 -1.49 1.26 -73.87
N ASP A 195 -2.52 2.02 -74.32
CA ASP A 195 -2.47 2.77 -75.60
C ASP A 195 -3.59 3.84 -75.67
N ALA A 196 -3.56 4.76 -76.64
CA ALA A 196 -4.22 6.08 -76.58
C ALA A 196 -5.16 6.43 -77.76
N SER A 197 -6.16 7.29 -77.50
CA SER A 197 -6.84 8.25 -78.42
C SER A 197 -7.89 9.05 -77.61
N ALA A 198 -7.91 10.40 -77.60
CA ALA A 198 -8.39 11.33 -78.66
C ALA A 198 -9.92 11.22 -78.93
N GLU A 199 -10.74 12.28 -79.02
CA GLU A 199 -10.50 13.74 -78.96
C GLU A 199 -11.80 14.55 -78.69
N LYS A 200 -11.67 15.75 -78.09
CA LYS A 200 -12.42 17.03 -78.30
C LYS A 200 -13.96 17.19 -78.11
N LYS A 201 -14.27 18.36 -77.48
CA LYS A 201 -15.27 19.43 -77.79
C LYS A 201 -16.27 19.78 -76.69
N ASP A 202 -16.66 21.04 -76.47
CA ASP A 202 -16.04 22.37 -76.70
C ASP A 202 -16.94 23.45 -76.03
N GLY A 203 -16.33 24.54 -75.54
CA GLY A 203 -16.96 25.85 -75.24
C GLY A 203 -17.88 25.97 -74.01
N GLU A 204 -18.03 27.11 -73.33
CA GLU A 204 -17.31 28.39 -73.16
C GLU A 204 -18.29 29.31 -72.38
N GLY A 205 -17.83 30.22 -71.50
CA GLY A 205 -18.76 31.11 -70.78
C GLY A 205 -18.29 31.77 -69.47
N GLU A 206 -17.10 32.38 -69.47
CA GLU A 206 -16.63 33.34 -68.46
C GLU A 206 -17.22 34.77 -68.71
N PRO A 207 -16.81 35.88 -68.03
CA PRO A 207 -15.86 36.09 -66.91
C PRO A 207 -16.62 36.60 -65.64
N ALA A 208 -16.09 37.27 -64.59
CA ALA A 208 -14.80 37.84 -64.15
C ALA A 208 -14.92 38.05 -62.60
N ALA A 209 -14.00 38.59 -61.77
CA ALA A 209 -12.55 38.86 -61.68
C ALA A 209 -12.34 39.44 -60.24
N GLY A 210 -11.17 39.57 -59.60
CA GLY A 210 -9.76 39.24 -59.84
C GLY A 210 -9.05 39.19 -58.46
N GLY A 211 -7.88 38.55 -58.28
CA GLY A 211 -6.56 39.20 -58.40
C GLY A 211 -6.07 39.76 -57.04
N GLU A 212 -4.81 39.68 -56.58
CA GLU A 212 -3.56 39.15 -57.17
C GLU A 212 -2.57 38.71 -56.04
N THR A 213 -1.76 37.68 -56.31
CA THR A 213 -0.40 37.46 -55.74
C THR A 213 0.65 38.06 -56.71
N PRO A 214 1.99 38.17 -56.47
CA PRO A 214 2.91 37.34 -55.66
C PRO A 214 3.89 38.21 -54.79
N ALA A 215 5.05 37.80 -54.22
CA ALA A 215 5.99 36.72 -54.54
C ALA A 215 6.95 36.31 -53.39
N GLU A 216 7.50 35.10 -53.55
CA GLU A 216 8.75 34.54 -52.98
C GLU A 216 10.02 35.16 -53.66
N PRO A 217 11.29 34.69 -53.47
CA PRO A 217 11.82 33.60 -52.62
C PRO A 217 13.12 33.96 -51.81
N ALA A 218 13.61 33.03 -50.98
CA ALA A 218 15.04 32.68 -50.89
C ALA A 218 15.26 31.38 -50.07
N ALA A 219 16.10 30.47 -50.58
CA ALA A 219 16.39 29.18 -49.95
C ALA A 219 17.83 29.06 -49.43
N THR A 220 18.01 28.41 -48.28
CA THR A 220 19.21 27.72 -47.73
C THR A 220 18.85 27.32 -46.28
N GLY A 221 19.32 26.22 -45.68
CA GLY A 221 20.16 25.10 -46.12
C GLY A 221 20.54 24.25 -44.89
N GLU A 222 20.69 22.93 -45.06
CA GLU A 222 21.48 22.00 -44.21
C GLU A 222 21.14 21.83 -42.70
N THR A 223 20.79 20.59 -42.33
CA THR A 223 20.96 20.03 -40.97
C THR A 223 22.40 19.56 -40.77
N PRO A 224 23.03 19.72 -39.58
CA PRO A 224 22.96 18.60 -38.62
C PRO A 224 23.06 18.95 -37.12
N THR A 225 22.55 18.04 -36.29
CA THR A 225 23.03 17.65 -34.94
C THR A 225 23.44 18.72 -33.92
N GLU A 226 22.63 18.89 -32.86
CA GLU A 226 23.18 18.93 -31.49
C GLU A 226 22.17 18.37 -30.47
N ALA A 227 22.59 17.41 -29.66
CA ALA A 227 21.81 16.89 -28.53
C ALA A 227 22.19 17.67 -27.25
N PRO A 228 21.26 17.95 -26.33
CA PRO A 228 21.58 18.71 -25.12
C PRO A 228 22.64 17.99 -24.28
N PRO A 229 23.65 18.71 -23.75
CA PRO A 229 24.81 18.10 -23.12
C PRO A 229 24.43 17.37 -21.83
N ALA A 230 24.98 16.17 -21.66
CA ALA A 230 24.81 15.38 -20.44
C ALA A 230 25.54 16.07 -19.26
N GLU A 231 24.79 16.50 -18.25
CA GLU A 231 25.38 17.02 -17.03
C GLU A 231 26.22 15.94 -16.31
N PRO A 232 27.45 16.27 -15.85
CA PRO A 232 28.29 15.31 -15.15
C PRO A 232 27.69 14.95 -13.78
N PRO A 233 27.70 13.68 -13.36
CA PRO A 233 27.14 13.28 -12.07
C PRO A 233 27.94 13.89 -10.93
N LYS A 234 27.26 14.70 -10.10
CA LYS A 234 27.86 15.33 -8.91
C LYS A 234 28.22 14.26 -7.88
N GLN A 235 29.48 13.80 -7.90
CA GLN A 235 30.09 13.05 -6.80
C GLN A 235 30.22 13.94 -5.56
N GLY A 236 29.14 14.01 -4.77
CA GLY A 236 29.11 14.62 -3.45
C GLY A 236 29.11 13.55 -2.37
N GLY A 237 30.29 13.21 -1.85
CA GLY A 237 30.40 12.28 -0.74
C GLY A 237 29.82 12.88 0.55
N CYS A 238 28.75 12.28 1.08
CA CYS A 238 28.26 12.58 2.42
C CYS A 238 28.67 11.45 3.37
N GLY A 239 29.57 11.75 4.30
CA GLY A 239 30.23 10.74 5.13
C GLY A 239 29.31 10.15 6.20
N CYS A 240 28.88 8.90 6.02
CA CYS A 240 28.32 8.09 7.10
C CYS A 240 29.42 7.72 8.12
N ARG A 241 29.73 8.63 9.05
CA ARG A 241 30.34 8.23 10.32
C ARG A 241 29.30 7.43 11.09
N VAL A 242 29.59 6.14 11.31
CA VAL A 242 28.83 5.32 12.26
C VAL A 242 29.06 5.88 13.66
N ALA A 243 28.10 6.66 14.17
CA ALA A 243 28.03 7.02 15.57
C ALA A 243 27.69 5.76 16.39
N GLY A 244 28.28 5.66 17.59
CA GLY A 244 28.40 4.43 18.36
C GLY A 244 27.11 3.62 18.52
N VAL A 245 27.24 2.31 18.28
CA VAL A 245 26.28 1.30 18.74
C VAL A 245 26.26 1.33 20.28
N PRO A 246 25.13 1.66 20.94
CA PRO A 246 24.99 1.38 22.36
C PRO A 246 24.90 -0.14 22.52
N ALA A 247 25.84 -0.73 23.25
CA ALA A 247 25.84 -2.17 23.50
C ALA A 247 24.53 -2.59 24.20
N PRO A 248 23.82 -3.63 23.72
CA PRO A 248 22.69 -4.16 24.47
C PRO A 248 23.19 -4.71 25.81
N SER A 249 22.55 -4.28 26.89
CA SER A 249 22.86 -4.70 28.25
C SER A 249 22.38 -6.14 28.52
N SER A 250 23.11 -7.11 27.98
CA SER A 250 22.88 -8.57 28.05
C SER A 250 22.98 -9.18 29.46
N GLY A 251 22.79 -8.40 30.53
CA GLY A 251 22.85 -8.84 31.93
C GLY A 251 21.57 -9.48 32.45
N ALA A 252 20.39 -9.09 31.93
CA ALA A 252 19.10 -9.53 32.48
C ALA A 252 18.81 -11.03 32.28
N SER A 253 19.14 -11.58 31.11
CA SER A 253 18.97 -13.00 30.79
C SER A 253 19.95 -13.91 31.54
N LEU A 254 21.16 -13.42 31.81
CA LEU A 254 22.19 -14.14 32.55
C LEU A 254 21.87 -14.16 34.06
N ALA A 255 21.30 -13.08 34.61
CA ALA A 255 20.83 -13.03 35.99
C ALA A 255 19.72 -14.07 36.29
N ALA A 256 18.78 -14.28 35.37
CA ALA A 256 17.72 -15.28 35.52
C ALA A 256 18.28 -16.73 35.58
N LEU A 257 19.27 -17.04 34.74
CA LEU A 257 19.95 -18.34 34.76
C LEU A 257 20.76 -18.57 36.06
N LEU A 258 21.42 -17.53 36.57
CA LEU A 258 22.20 -17.61 37.81
C LEU A 258 21.32 -17.76 39.06
N LEU A 259 20.16 -17.07 39.12
CA LEU A 259 19.17 -17.25 40.18
C LEU A 259 18.57 -18.68 40.19
N GLY A 260 18.32 -19.24 39.00
CA GLY A 260 17.89 -20.65 38.86
C GLY A 260 18.93 -21.65 39.39
N ALA A 261 20.20 -21.44 39.06
CA ALA A 261 21.30 -22.29 39.54
C ALA A 261 21.49 -22.21 41.06
N ALA A 262 21.40 -21.01 41.64
CA ALA A 262 21.55 -20.79 43.08
C ALA A 262 20.50 -21.56 43.93
N PHE A 263 19.24 -21.61 43.48
CA PHE A 263 18.18 -22.36 44.18
C PHE A 263 18.40 -23.88 44.15
N VAL A 264 18.99 -24.42 43.08
CA VAL A 264 19.32 -25.85 42.97
C VAL A 264 20.51 -26.22 43.85
N LEU A 265 21.52 -25.34 43.94
CA LEU A 265 22.68 -25.52 44.83
C LEU A 265 22.29 -25.42 46.32
N ARG A 266 21.47 -24.43 46.71
CA ARG A 266 21.04 -24.26 48.11
C ARG A 266 20.16 -25.41 48.63
N ARG A 267 19.45 -26.11 47.75
CA ARG A 267 18.72 -27.36 48.09
C ARG A 267 19.62 -28.59 48.23
N ARG A 268 20.87 -28.54 47.77
CA ARG A 268 21.86 -29.63 47.96
C ARG A 268 22.64 -29.50 49.26
N THR A 269 22.95 -28.29 49.71
CA THR A 269 23.65 -28.07 50.99
C THR A 269 22.75 -28.22 52.21
N ALA A 270 21.43 -28.03 52.08
CA ALA A 270 20.46 -28.22 53.17
C ALA A 270 20.02 -29.70 53.39
N ARG A 271 20.73 -30.68 52.80
CA ARG A 271 20.49 -32.13 52.94
C ARG A 271 21.81 -32.94 53.04
N GLY A 272 22.89 -32.28 53.47
CA GLY A 272 24.13 -32.92 53.92
C GLY A 272 24.16 -32.97 55.44
#